data_AF-A0A2W5Q892-F1
#
_entry.id   AF-A0A2W5Q892-F1
#
_cell.length_a   1.000
_cell.length_b   1.000
_cell.length_c   1.000
_cell.angle_alpha   90.00
_cell.angle_beta   90.00
_cell.angle_gamma   90.00
#
_symmetry.space_group_name_H-M   'P 1'
#
loop_
_entity.id
_entity.type
_entity.pdbx_description
1 polymer ?
#
loop_
_entity_poly.entity_id
_entity_poly.type
_entity_poly.pdbx_seq_one_letter_code
_entity_poly.pdbx_strand_id
1 'polypeptide(L)'
;EWAQVAREDVIGYLPGNPVRRLLEEKLAERGIVLNYTFEIALPWTMMGLAREGLGVAVVTMALRPLAQWHGLEVRTVGRPQFARTMTLLRAPGNSMSPAVAAFRDVLIASIP
;
A
#
# COMPACT_ATOMS: atom_id res chain seq x y z
N GLU A 1 -11.57 -11.32 -5.58
CA GLU A 1 -12.48 -10.35 -4.93
C GLU A 1 -12.13 -10.14 -3.46
N TRP A 2 -12.50 -9.01 -2.87
CA TRP A 2 -12.20 -8.73 -1.45
C TRP A 2 -12.83 -9.74 -0.48
N ALA A 3 -14.00 -10.30 -0.82
CA ALA A 3 -14.61 -11.36 -0.02
C ALA A 3 -13.85 -12.71 -0.05
N GLN A 4 -12.91 -12.90 -0.99
CA GLN A 4 -12.00 -14.04 -0.95
C GLN A 4 -10.83 -13.74 -0.02
N VAL A 5 -10.23 -12.54 -0.14
CA VAL A 5 -9.17 -12.08 0.76
C VAL A 5 -9.61 -12.09 2.23
N ALA A 6 -10.86 -11.73 2.51
CA ALA A 6 -11.43 -11.76 3.86
C ALA A 6 -11.49 -13.15 4.51
N ARG A 7 -11.31 -14.23 3.73
CA ARG A 7 -11.26 -15.63 4.22
C ARG A 7 -9.84 -16.13 4.46
N GLU A 8 -8.83 -15.35 4.09
CA GLU A 8 -7.43 -15.69 4.25
C GLU A 8 -6.86 -15.06 5.54
N ASP A 9 -5.74 -15.59 6.02
CA ASP A 9 -4.92 -14.92 7.02
C ASP A 9 -4.25 -13.70 6.40
N VAL A 10 -4.69 -12.51 6.78
CA VAL A 10 -4.17 -11.26 6.21
C VAL A 10 -2.93 -10.81 6.96
N ILE A 11 -1.86 -10.59 6.20
CA ILE A 11 -0.69 -9.82 6.62
C ILE A 11 -0.91 -8.39 6.16
N GLY A 12 -1.02 -7.45 7.10
CA GLY A 12 -1.36 -6.06 6.80
C GLY A 12 -0.69 -5.08 7.71
N TYR A 13 -0.91 -3.78 7.45
CA TYR A 13 -0.34 -2.74 8.27
C TYR A 13 -0.94 -2.71 9.69
N LEU A 14 -0.21 -2.14 10.65
CA LEU A 14 -0.73 -1.83 11.98
C LEU A 14 -2.01 -0.97 11.95
N PRO A 15 -2.89 -1.09 12.96
CA PRO A 15 -4.03 -0.20 13.12
C PRO A 15 -3.61 1.27 13.12
N GLY A 16 -4.44 2.12 12.53
CA GLY A 16 -4.16 3.55 12.41
C GLY A 16 -3.28 3.94 11.21
N ASN A 17 -2.62 2.98 10.55
CA ASN A 17 -1.95 3.25 9.27
C ASN A 17 -2.95 3.83 8.24
N PRO A 18 -2.62 4.94 7.56
CA PRO A 18 -3.57 5.59 6.64
C PRO A 18 -4.04 4.71 5.47
N VAL A 19 -3.19 3.81 4.97
CA VAL A 19 -3.56 2.88 3.90
C VAL A 19 -4.56 1.85 4.41
N ARG A 20 -4.28 1.24 5.56
CA ARG A 20 -5.20 0.29 6.20
C ARG A 20 -6.54 0.94 6.52
N ARG A 21 -6.52 2.13 7.12
CA ARG A 21 -7.74 2.85 7.49
C ARG A 21 -8.63 3.10 6.27
N LEU A 22 -8.07 3.62 5.19
CA LEU A 22 -8.81 3.83 3.94
C LEU A 22 -9.39 2.52 3.39
N LEU A 23 -8.60 1.44 3.43
CA LEU A 23 -9.05 0.12 2.99
C LEU A 23 -10.22 -0.39 3.83
N GLU A 24 -10.08 -0.36 5.15
CA GLU A 24 -11.10 -0.81 6.10
C GLU A 24 -12.39 0.00 5.96
N GLU A 25 -12.30 1.33 5.90
CA GLU A 25 -13.46 2.21 5.69
C GLU A 25 -14.22 1.81 4.41
N LYS A 26 -13.49 1.61 3.31
CA LYS A 26 -14.11 1.28 2.01
C LYS A 26 -14.64 -0.14 1.93
N LEU A 27 -14.05 -1.08 2.66
CA LEU A 27 -14.55 -2.45 2.76
C LEU A 27 -15.76 -2.55 3.70
N ALA A 28 -15.78 -1.77 4.78
CA ALA A 28 -16.89 -1.70 5.72
C ALA A 28 -18.16 -1.16 5.07
N GLU A 29 -18.06 -0.19 4.14
CA GLU A 29 -19.18 0.26 3.27
C GLU A 29 -19.88 -0.90 2.52
N ARG A 30 -19.21 -2.06 2.39
CA ARG A 30 -19.67 -3.26 1.68
C ARG A 30 -19.88 -4.45 2.61
N GLY A 31 -19.82 -4.25 3.92
CA GLY A 31 -19.95 -5.30 4.93
C GLY A 31 -18.78 -6.30 4.93
N ILE A 32 -17.61 -5.92 4.40
CA ILE A 32 -16.42 -6.77 4.38
C ILE A 32 -15.48 -6.34 5.50
N VAL A 33 -15.01 -7.31 6.28
CA VAL A 33 -13.99 -7.13 7.32
C VAL A 33 -12.86 -8.11 7.02
N LEU A 34 -11.60 -7.64 7.11
CA LEU A 34 -10.42 -8.49 6.92
C LEU A 34 -9.95 -9.04 8.26
N ASN A 35 -9.49 -10.30 8.27
CA ASN A 35 -8.87 -10.94 9.43
C ASN A 35 -7.36 -10.71 9.44
N TYR A 36 -6.89 -9.70 10.16
CA TYR A 36 -5.47 -9.38 10.26
C TYR A 36 -4.76 -10.29 11.27
N THR A 37 -4.22 -11.42 10.79
CA THR A 37 -3.44 -12.36 11.60
C THR A 37 -2.06 -11.82 11.94
N PHE A 38 -1.49 -10.98 11.06
CA PHE A 38 -0.22 -10.30 11.29
C PHE A 38 -0.32 -8.80 11.00
N GLU A 39 -0.08 -7.98 12.02
CA GLU A 39 -0.10 -6.52 11.94
C GLU A 39 1.32 -5.95 11.96
N ILE A 40 1.75 -5.37 10.85
CA ILE A 40 3.18 -5.13 10.57
C ILE A 40 3.43 -3.65 10.24
N ALA A 41 4.50 -3.09 10.81
CA ALA A 41 4.91 -1.71 10.51
C ALA A 41 5.64 -1.57 9.16
N LEU A 42 6.48 -2.55 8.82
CA LEU A 42 7.47 -2.45 7.74
C LEU A 42 7.12 -3.38 6.57
N PRO A 43 7.03 -2.86 5.33
CA PRO A 43 6.74 -3.67 4.14
C PRO A 43 7.64 -4.87 3.91
N TRP A 44 8.91 -4.75 4.25
CA TRP A 44 9.90 -5.83 4.12
C TRP A 44 9.52 -7.07 4.94
N THR A 45 9.06 -6.87 6.17
CA THR A 45 8.61 -7.96 7.03
C THR A 45 7.33 -8.60 6.46
N MET A 46 6.41 -7.81 5.90
CA MET A 46 5.21 -8.36 5.25
C MET A 46 5.56 -9.30 4.09
N MET A 47 6.53 -8.92 3.25
CA MET A 47 6.97 -9.78 2.14
C MET A 47 7.64 -11.07 2.62
N GLY A 48 8.47 -10.98 3.67
CA GLY A 48 9.09 -12.15 4.28
C GLY A 48 8.05 -13.16 4.78
N LEU A 49 7.06 -12.69 5.56
CA LEU A 49 5.98 -13.52 6.08
C LEU A 49 5.14 -14.16 4.96
N ALA A 50 4.79 -13.39 3.92
CA ALA A 50 4.05 -13.92 2.78
C ALA A 50 4.86 -14.96 2.00
N ARG A 51 6.18 -14.74 1.84
CA ARG A 51 7.08 -15.68 1.14
C ARG A 51 7.18 -17.02 1.86
N GLU A 52 7.19 -17.00 3.19
CA GLU A 52 7.17 -18.22 4.00
C GLU A 52 5.77 -18.86 4.10
N GLY A 53 4.75 -18.30 3.44
CA GLY A 53 3.42 -18.88 3.37
C GLY A 53 2.52 -18.63 4.59
N LEU A 54 2.84 -17.64 5.42
CA LEU A 54 2.06 -17.35 6.64
C LEU A 54 0.76 -16.58 6.37
N GLY A 55 0.47 -16.21 5.12
CA GLY A 55 -0.77 -15.54 4.74
C GLY A 55 -0.66 -14.69 3.47
N VAL A 56 -1.70 -13.91 3.21
CA VAL A 56 -1.79 -13.00 2.07
C VAL A 56 -1.40 -11.59 2.49
N ALA A 57 -0.31 -11.06 1.94
CA ALA A 57 0.08 -9.67 2.15
C ALA A 57 -0.78 -8.71 1.34
N VAL A 58 -1.52 -7.84 2.03
CA VAL A 58 -2.31 -6.78 1.39
C VAL A 58 -1.48 -5.51 1.36
N VAL A 59 -1.03 -5.13 0.16
CA VAL A 59 -0.10 -4.01 -0.07
C VAL A 59 -0.61 -3.06 -1.15
N THR A 60 -0.03 -1.86 -1.21
CA THR A 60 -0.25 -0.95 -2.34
C THR A 60 0.59 -1.36 -3.54
N MET A 61 0.19 -0.94 -4.75
CA MET A 61 0.95 -1.23 -5.97
C MET A 61 2.36 -0.66 -5.99
N ALA A 62 2.65 0.36 -5.16
CA ALA A 62 4.01 0.88 -4.98
C ALA A 62 4.99 -0.18 -4.44
N LEU A 63 4.48 -1.22 -3.77
CA LEU A 63 5.30 -2.32 -3.24
C LEU A 63 5.44 -3.50 -4.20
N ARG A 64 4.90 -3.42 -5.42
CA ARG A 64 5.02 -4.48 -6.42
C ARG A 64 6.48 -4.85 -6.74
N PRO A 65 7.42 -3.91 -6.96
CA PRO A 65 8.82 -4.27 -7.19
C PRO A 65 9.43 -5.03 -6.01
N LEU A 66 9.10 -4.63 -4.78
CA LEU A 66 9.56 -5.31 -3.57
C LEU A 66 9.01 -6.74 -3.49
N ALA A 67 7.71 -6.93 -3.72
CA ALA A 67 7.11 -8.26 -3.76
C ALA A 67 7.75 -9.16 -4.81
N GLN A 68 7.97 -8.64 -6.03
CA GLN A 68 8.64 -9.36 -7.11
C GLN A 68 10.07 -9.75 -6.75
N TRP A 69 10.81 -8.85 -6.10
CA TRP A 69 12.17 -9.14 -5.63
C TRP A 69 12.20 -10.24 -4.56
N HIS A 70 11.13 -10.39 -3.77
CA HIS A 70 10.94 -11.52 -2.87
C HIS A 70 10.40 -12.80 -3.54
N GLY A 71 10.22 -12.80 -4.87
CA GLY A 71 9.68 -13.95 -5.62
C GLY A 71 8.17 -14.16 -5.45
N LEU A 72 7.45 -13.16 -4.96
CA LEU A 72 6.01 -13.25 -4.73
C LEU A 72 5.21 -12.94 -5.99
N GLU A 73 4.12 -13.68 -6.19
CA GLU A 73 3.10 -13.31 -7.17
C GLU A 73 2.24 -12.16 -6.62
N VAL A 74 2.05 -11.11 -7.41
CA VAL A 74 1.19 -9.98 -7.06
C VAL A 74 -0.09 -10.04 -7.88
N ARG A 75 -1.23 -10.14 -7.20
CA ARG A 75 -2.55 -10.14 -7.82
C ARG A 75 -3.35 -8.91 -7.40
N THR A 76 -3.90 -8.19 -8.39
CA THR A 76 -4.81 -7.07 -8.12
C THR A 76 -6.15 -7.61 -7.64
N VAL A 77 -6.69 -7.04 -6.55
CA VAL A 77 -8.04 -7.37 -6.10
C VAL A 77 -9.04 -6.59 -6.98
N GLY A 78 -9.82 -7.33 -7.78
CA GLY A 78 -10.57 -6.81 -8.92
C GLY A 78 -11.52 -5.66 -8.63
N ARG A 79 -12.51 -5.82 -7.73
CA ARG A 79 -13.53 -4.79 -7.48
C ARG A 79 -13.98 -4.69 -6.01
N PRO A 80 -14.15 -3.47 -5.47
CA PRO A 80 -13.67 -2.20 -6.03
C PRO A 80 -12.13 -2.11 -5.99
N GLN A 81 -11.57 -1.36 -6.94
CA GLN A 81 -10.20 -0.86 -6.80
C GLN A 81 -10.20 0.34 -5.86
N PHE A 82 -9.19 0.38 -4.98
CA PHE A 82 -8.99 1.52 -4.08
C PHE A 82 -7.75 2.28 -4.51
N ALA A 83 -7.92 3.58 -4.70
CA ALA A 83 -6.84 4.50 -5.01
C ALA A 83 -6.76 5.57 -3.92
N ARG A 84 -5.55 6.06 -3.68
CA ARG A 84 -5.29 7.25 -2.87
C ARG A 84 -4.47 8.23 -3.68
N THR A 85 -4.74 9.51 -3.51
CA THR A 85 -3.91 10.57 -4.10
C THR A 85 -2.59 10.67 -3.33
N MET A 86 -1.48 10.68 -4.07
CA MET A 86 -0.17 11.08 -3.53
C MET A 86 0.05 12.56 -3.85
N THR A 87 0.46 13.32 -2.84
CA THR A 87 0.62 14.78 -2.96
C THR A 87 2.03 15.18 -2.56
N LEU A 88 2.67 16.01 -3.39
CA LEU A 88 3.91 16.68 -3.03
C LEU A 88 3.57 17.96 -2.25
N LEU A 89 3.95 18.01 -0.97
CA LEU A 89 3.71 19.16 -0.10
C LEU A 89 4.97 20.01 0.03
N ARG A 90 4.79 21.33 0.10
CA ARG A 90 5.86 22.30 0.32
C ARG A 90 5.41 23.35 1.32
N ALA A 91 6.28 23.68 2.28
CA ALA A 91 6.03 24.79 3.20
C ALA A 91 5.99 26.14 2.46
N PRO A 92 5.08 27.05 2.83
CA PRO A 92 5.07 28.41 2.30
C PRO A 92 6.29 29.22 2.79
N GLY A 93 6.62 30.31 2.11
CA GLY A 93 7.53 31.35 2.64
C GLY A 93 8.96 31.38 2.10
N ASN A 94 9.43 30.34 1.41
CA ASN A 94 10.73 30.37 0.73
C ASN A 94 10.55 30.48 -0.80
N SER A 95 11.51 31.06 -1.51
CA SER A 95 11.62 30.89 -2.96
C SER A 95 12.04 29.45 -3.29
N MET A 96 11.64 28.94 -4.45
CA MET A 96 12.05 27.59 -4.87
C MET A 96 13.50 27.65 -5.35
N SER A 97 14.41 26.96 -4.66
CA SER A 97 15.79 26.87 -5.15
C SER A 97 15.84 26.06 -6.45
N PRO A 98 16.86 26.25 -7.30
CA PRO A 98 17.02 25.47 -8.52
C PRO A 98 17.02 23.95 -8.27
N ALA A 99 17.65 23.49 -7.17
CA ALA A 99 17.67 22.08 -6.81
C ALA A 99 16.28 21.52 -6.45
N VAL A 100 15.45 22.30 -5.75
CA VAL A 100 14.06 21.89 -5.43
C VAL A 100 13.20 21.82 -6.68
N ALA A 101 13.35 22.79 -7.60
CA ALA A 101 12.66 22.76 -8.88
C ALA A 101 13.06 21.54 -9.71
N ALA A 102 14.36 21.27 -9.84
CA ALA A 102 14.87 20.11 -10.55
C ALA A 102 14.37 18.79 -9.94
N PHE A 103 14.38 18.66 -8.60
CA PHE A 103 13.84 17.48 -7.92
C PHE A 103 12.35 17.30 -8.18
N ARG A 104 11.55 18.37 -8.07
CA ARG A 104 10.11 18.33 -8.38
C ARG A 104 9.89 17.84 -9.81
N ASP A 105 10.61 18.39 -10.77
CA ASP A 105 10.40 18.10 -12.19
C ASP A 105 10.77 16.65 -12.51
N VAL A 106 11.89 16.15 -11.97
CA VAL A 106 12.28 14.72 -12.07
C VAL A 106 11.23 13.83 -11.40
N LEU A 107 10.76 14.17 -10.20
CA LEU A 107 9.78 13.38 -9.46
C LEU A 107 8.46 13.30 -10.24
N ILE A 108 7.93 14.42 -10.72
CA ILE A 108 6.70 14.45 -11.51
C ILE A 108 6.84 13.64 -12.80
N ALA A 109 7.97 13.76 -13.52
CA ALA A 109 8.21 13.01 -14.74
C ALA A 109 8.35 11.48 -14.51
N SER A 110 8.67 11.06 -13.28
CA SER A 110 8.85 9.65 -12.91
C SER A 110 7.56 8.94 -12.46
N ILE A 111 6.46 9.68 -12.28
CA ILE A 111 5.17 9.09 -11.90
C ILE A 111 4.54 8.48 -13.16
N PRO A 112 4.22 7.17 -13.16
CA PRO A 112 3.59 6.49 -14.29
C PRO A 112 2.15 6.94 -14.56
#